data_AF-A0A916GV89-F1
#
_entry.id   AF-A0A916GV89-F1
#
_cell.length_a   1.000
_cell.length_b   1.000
_cell.length_c   1.000
_cell.angle_alpha   90.00
_cell.angle_beta   90.00
_cell.angle_gamma   90.00
#
_symmetry.space_group_name_H-M   'P 1'
#
loop_
_entity.id
_entity.type
_entity.pdbx_description
1 polymer ?
#
loop_
_entity_poly.entity_id
_entity_poly.type
_entity_poly.pdbx_seq_one_letter_code
_entity_poly.pdbx_strand_id
1 'polypeptide(L)' 'METLLRSRLIPLTEWSSYHPWPPLGGLRHLVFNGASNGFDTVVRRCGRRVLIDEQAFFEWARRTGGRP' A
#
# COMPACT_ATOMS: atom_id res chain seq x y z
N MET A 1 -26.94 -9.09 -0.23
CA MET A 1 -26.00 -8.82 -1.35
C MET A 1 -24.98 -7.84 -0.83
N GLU A 2 -23.79 -8.33 -0.48
CA GLU A 2 -22.69 -7.47 -0.04
C GLU A 2 -22.03 -6.91 -1.29
N THR A 3 -22.12 -5.59 -1.49
CA THR A 3 -21.51 -4.91 -2.63
C THR A 3 -20.02 -5.19 -2.56
N LEU A 4 -19.46 -5.86 -3.58
CA LEU A 4 -18.02 -6.07 -3.74
C LEU A 4 -17.35 -4.69 -3.89
N LEU A 5 -17.08 -4.01 -2.78
CA LEU A 5 -16.29 -2.78 -2.74
C LEU A 5 -14.87 -3.17 -3.12
N ARG A 6 -14.58 -3.12 -4.43
CA ARG A 6 -13.23 -3.35 -4.94
C ARG A 6 -12.35 -2.19 -4.45
N SER A 7 -11.37 -2.51 -3.59
CA SER A 7 -10.35 -1.55 -3.16
C SER A 7 -9.60 -1.00 -4.38
N ARG A 8 -9.22 0.28 -4.32
CA ARG A 8 -8.42 0.91 -5.37
C ARG A 8 -7.02 0.33 -5.37
N LEU A 9 -6.56 -0.11 -6.55
CA LEU A 9 -5.17 -0.48 -6.79
C LEU A 9 -4.45 0.73 -7.39
N ILE A 10 -3.66 1.40 -6.57
CA ILE A 10 -2.96 2.64 -6.95
C ILE A 10 -1.52 2.29 -7.30
N PRO A 11 -1.00 2.65 -8.49
CA PRO A 11 0.41 2.50 -8.77
C PRO A 11 1.26 3.16 -7.69
N LEU A 12 2.31 2.49 -7.20
CA LEU A 12 3.20 3.01 -6.16
C LEU A 12 3.67 4.45 -6.46
N THR A 13 3.96 4.73 -7.74
CA THR A 13 4.43 6.03 -8.23
C THR A 13 3.36 7.13 -8.23
N GLU A 14 2.09 6.77 -8.17
CA GLU A 14 0.93 7.67 -8.20
C GLU A 14 0.28 7.82 -6.82
N TRP A 15 0.80 7.16 -5.78
CA TRP A 15 0.26 7.23 -4.42
C TRP A 15 0.08 8.67 -3.93
N SER A 16 1.10 9.51 -4.15
CA SER A 16 1.10 10.92 -3.73
C SER A 16 0.03 11.78 -4.40
N SER A 17 -0.56 11.34 -5.51
CA SER A 17 -1.69 12.03 -6.16
C SER A 17 -3.00 11.86 -5.40
N TYR A 18 -3.07 10.87 -4.49
CA TYR A 18 -4.27 10.57 -3.70
C TYR A 18 -4.05 10.75 -2.21
N HIS A 19 -2.87 10.38 -1.73
CA HIS A 19 -2.53 10.37 -0.30
C HIS A 19 -1.16 11.02 -0.08
N PRO A 20 -1.06 12.11 0.70
CA PRO A 20 0.20 12.82 0.91
C PRO A 20 1.22 12.02 1.75
N TRP A 21 0.74 11.04 2.53
CA TRP A 21 1.57 10.18 3.37
C TRP A 21 1.36 8.70 3.03
N PRO A 22 2.42 7.87 3.10
CA PRO A 22 3.83 8.26 3.15
C PRO A 22 4.28 8.94 1.84
N PRO A 23 5.34 9.77 1.88
CA PRO A 23 5.98 10.25 0.65
C PRO A 23 6.52 9.06 -0.15
N LEU A 24 6.69 9.24 -1.47
CA LEU A 24 7.07 8.18 -2.39
C LEU A 24 8.35 7.41 -1.97
N GLY A 25 9.35 8.11 -1.42
CA GLY A 25 10.56 7.48 -0.89
C GLY A 25 10.29 6.56 0.32
N GLY A 26 9.45 7.02 1.25
CA GLY A 26 9.02 6.22 2.39
C GLY A 26 8.18 5.02 1.97
N LEU A 27 7.29 5.18 0.99
CA LEU A 27 6.52 4.08 0.42
C LEU A 27 7.41 3.02 -0.24
N ARG A 28 8.45 3.44 -0.98
CA ARG A 28 9.45 2.51 -1.53
C ARG A 28 10.19 1.75 -0.43
N HIS A 29 10.56 2.42 0.65
CA HIS A 29 11.20 1.78 1.80
C HIS A 29 10.28 0.73 2.45
N LEU A 30 8.99 1.03 2.62
CA LEU A 30 8.00 0.08 3.14
C LEU A 30 7.89 -1.16 2.25
N VAL A 31 7.79 -0.96 0.93
CA VAL A 31 7.69 -2.04 -0.05
C VAL A 31 8.96 -2.89 -0.13
N PHE A 32 10.13 -2.25 -0.06
CA PHE A 32 11.41 -2.97 -0.08
C PHE A 32 11.58 -3.87 1.15
N ASN A 33 11.16 -3.39 2.32
CA ASN A 33 11.24 -4.13 3.58
C ASN A 33 9.94 -4.90 3.90
N GLY A 34 9.11 -5.19 2.89
CA GLY A 34 7.76 -5.75 3.04
C GLY A 34 7.69 -7.02 3.89
N ALA A 35 8.70 -7.88 3.76
CA ALA A 35 8.80 -9.14 4.48
C ALA A 35 9.03 -8.95 5.99
N SER A 36 9.75 -7.91 6.39
CA SER A 36 10.08 -7.66 7.80
C SER A 36 9.07 -6.75 8.50
N ASN A 37 8.41 -5.84 7.78
CA ASN A 37 7.46 -4.87 8.32
C ASN A 37 5.98 -5.23 8.06
N GLY A 38 5.72 -6.38 7.43
CA GLY A 38 4.38 -6.87 7.09
C GLY A 38 3.66 -6.11 5.96
N PHE A 39 4.35 -5.19 5.28
CA PHE A 39 3.78 -4.37 4.20
C PHE A 39 3.53 -5.16 2.91
N ASP A 40 4.05 -6.39 2.78
CA ASP A 40 3.74 -7.28 1.65
C ASP A 40 2.23 -7.56 1.50
N THR A 41 1.48 -7.50 2.62
CA THR A 41 0.01 -7.65 2.61
C THR A 41 -0.70 -6.52 1.83
N VAL A 42 -0.06 -5.36 1.72
CA VAL A 42 -0.55 -4.16 1.01
C VAL A 42 -0.20 -4.20 -0.48
N VAL A 43 0.89 -4.89 -0.84
CA VAL A 43 1.45 -4.86 -2.18
C VAL A 43 0.73 -5.84 -3.11
N ARG A 44 0.41 -5.38 -4.33
CA ARG A 44 -0.06 -6.22 -5.44
C ARG A 44 0.91 -6.06 -6.61
N ARG A 45 1.54 -7.18 -7.01
CA ARG A 45 2.47 -7.20 -8.14
C ARG A 45 1.73 -7.63 -9.41
N CYS A 46 1.73 -6.76 -10.41
CA CYS A 46 1.12 -7.01 -11.72
C CYS A 46 2.20 -6.87 -12.80
N GLY A 47 2.89 -7.97 -13.09
CA GLY A 47 4.08 -7.97 -13.95
C GLY A 47 5.17 -7.09 -13.35
N ARG A 48 5.61 -6.08 -14.10
CA ARG A 48 6.65 -5.11 -13.68
C ARG A 48 6.10 -3.97 -12.81
N ARG A 49 4.79 -3.90 -12.59
CA ARG A 49 4.14 -2.83 -11.82
C ARG A 49 3.95 -3.25 -10.36
N VAL A 50 4.23 -2.32 -9.45
CA VAL A 50 3.88 -2.41 -8.03
C VAL A 50 2.67 -1.54 -7.80
N LEU A 51 1.57 -2.15 -7.38
CA LEU A 51 0.33 -1.49 -7.00
C LEU A 51 0.16 -1.59 -5.48
N ILE A 52 -0.44 -0.56 -4.90
CA ILE A 52 -0.81 -0.47 -3.49
C ILE A 52 -2.32 -0.68 -3.42
N ASP A 53 -2.73 -1.69 -2.66
CA ASP A 53 -4.12 -1.88 -2.29
C ASP A 53 -4.48 -0.87 -1.20
N GLU A 54 -5.30 0.13 -1.55
CA GLU A 54 -5.61 1.29 -0.70
C GLU A 54 -6.26 0.88 0.63
N GLN A 55 -7.22 -0.05 0.58
CA GLN A 55 -7.85 -0.59 1.79
C GLN A 55 -6.84 -1.33 2.67
N ALA A 56 -6.04 -2.23 2.09
CA ALA A 56 -5.03 -2.97 2.82
C ALA A 56 -3.98 -2.04 3.45
N PHE A 57 -3.63 -0.94 2.77
CA PHE A 57 -2.74 0.08 3.31
C PHE A 57 -3.31 0.69 4.60
N PHE A 58 -4.58 1.10 4.59
CA PHE A 58 -5.21 1.69 5.77
C PHE A 58 -5.43 0.69 6.90
N GLU A 59 -5.67 -0.58 6.58
CA GLU A 59 -5.71 -1.65 7.58
C GLU A 59 -4.35 -1.87 8.23
N TRP A 60 -3.29 -1.98 7.42
CA TRP A 60 -1.93 -2.05 7.91
C TRP A 60 -1.58 -0.85 8.79
N ALA A 61 -1.86 0.37 8.32
CA ALA A 61 -1.56 1.60 9.05
C ALA A 61 -2.31 1.68 10.39
N ARG A 62 -3.59 1.26 10.43
CA ARG A 62 -4.36 1.16 11.69
C ARG A 62 -3.75 0.16 12.67
N ARG A 63 -3.25 -0.97 12.18
CA ARG A 63 -2.64 -2.02 13.01
C ARG A 63 -1.24 -1.65 13.52
N THR A 64 -0.42 -0.98 12.71
CA THR A 64 1.00 -0.72 13.01
C THR A 64 1.30 0.72 13.43
N GLY A 65 0.32 1.62 13.34
CA GLY A 65 0.53 3.06 13.53
C GLY A 65 1.37 3.69 12.42
N GLY A 66 1.49 3.02 11.26
CA GLY A 66 2.30 3.50 10.14
C GLY A 66 3.80 3.35 10.33
N ARG A 67 4.24 2.52 11.28
CA ARG A 67 5.65 2.28 11.58
C ARG A 67 6.02 0.86 11.12
N PRO A 68 7.12 0.71 10.35
CA PRO A 68 7.64 -0.60 9.98
C PRO A 68 8.21 -1.36 11.17
#